data_AF-A0A9D6VPJ0-F1
#
_entry.id   AF-A0A9D6VPJ0-F1
#
_cell.length_a   1.000
_cell.length_b   1.000
_cell.length_c   1.000
_cell.angle_alpha   90.00
_cell.angle_beta   90.00
_cell.angle_gamma   90.00
#
_symmetry.space_group_name_H-M   'P 1'
#
loop_
_entity.id
_entity.type
_entity.pdbx_description
1 polymer ?
#
loop_
_entity_poly.entity_id
_entity_poly.type
_entity_poly.pdbx_seq_one_letter_code
_entity_poly.pdbx_strand_id
1 'polypeptide(L)'
;MSNAGRAFADTYTIDIKAYIDGEDQLIIHDGTLQWHHLQAAAVGRHLGANKPTIISTSLNCETQMDSVKWTPTWPEEPPAEIRYEAYSSVFSELTPLLPDSNSYVTLTDISSRGTTVISQEPSISNDYTLIIDFDDIAESGSALYHVMIQMESPPPDYIINIKAYIDGRDQLIIQDGTLQWHHLKFAA
;
A
#
# COMPACT_ATOMS: atom_id res chain seq x y z
N MET A 1 32.94 5.23 -16.39
CA MET A 1 32.24 5.97 -15.34
C MET A 1 30.90 5.28 -15.14
N SER A 2 30.78 4.42 -14.14
CA SER A 2 29.50 3.83 -13.76
C SER A 2 28.86 4.74 -12.73
N ASN A 3 27.70 5.30 -13.04
CA ASN A 3 26.86 5.96 -12.03
C ASN A 3 26.50 4.89 -10.99
N ALA A 4 27.03 5.03 -9.77
CA ALA A 4 26.43 4.38 -8.62
C ALA A 4 25.07 5.07 -8.42
N GLY A 5 24.01 4.48 -8.96
CA GLY A 5 22.66 4.97 -8.79
C GLY A 5 22.34 5.02 -7.30
N ARG A 6 21.96 6.20 -6.81
CA ARG A 6 21.35 6.38 -5.50
C ARG A 6 20.11 5.49 -5.45
N ALA A 7 20.02 4.51 -4.54
CA ALA A 7 18.72 3.88 -4.32
C ALA A 7 17.82 4.90 -3.64
N PHE A 8 16.61 4.95 -4.16
CA PHE A 8 15.52 5.71 -3.58
C PHE A 8 14.59 4.72 -2.90
N ALA A 9 13.78 5.24 -1.98
CA ALA A 9 12.55 4.58 -1.58
C ALA A 9 11.73 4.26 -2.83
N ASP A 10 11.21 3.05 -2.93
CA ASP A 10 10.17 2.74 -3.91
C ASP A 10 8.85 3.34 -3.44
N THR A 11 8.15 4.02 -4.35
CA THR A 11 6.82 4.59 -4.13
C THR A 11 5.77 3.72 -4.80
N TYR A 12 4.82 3.25 -4.01
CA TYR A 12 3.69 2.44 -4.43
C TYR A 12 2.44 3.31 -4.38
N THR A 13 1.61 3.25 -5.40
CA THR A 13 0.31 3.93 -5.40
C THR A 13 -0.80 2.93 -5.69
N ILE A 14 -1.88 3.00 -4.92
CA ILE A 14 -3.13 2.29 -5.17
C ILE A 14 -4.26 3.31 -5.27
N ASP A 15 -4.97 3.33 -6.39
CA ASP A 15 -6.19 4.10 -6.61
C ASP A 15 -7.39 3.15 -6.47
N ILE A 16 -8.32 3.47 -5.58
CA ILE A 16 -9.51 2.65 -5.30
C ILE A 16 -10.76 3.46 -5.53
N LYS A 17 -11.71 2.89 -6.28
CA LYS A 17 -13.07 3.39 -6.39
C LYS A 17 -14.08 2.31 -6.05
N ALA A 18 -15.02 2.60 -5.16
CA ALA A 18 -16.00 1.63 -4.70
C ALA A 18 -17.33 2.30 -4.32
N TYR A 19 -18.44 1.58 -4.44
CA TYR A 19 -19.75 2.07 -4.02
C TYR A 19 -19.98 1.73 -2.54
N ILE A 20 -19.97 2.72 -1.67
CA ILE A 20 -20.12 2.57 -0.21
C ILE A 20 -21.53 3.05 0.19
N ASP A 21 -22.21 2.33 1.09
CA ASP A 21 -23.55 2.64 1.65
C ASP A 21 -23.56 2.72 3.19
N GLY A 22 -22.46 2.35 3.84
CA GLY A 22 -22.33 2.35 5.29
C GLY A 22 -20.89 2.21 5.72
N GLU A 23 -20.64 1.30 6.65
CA GLU A 23 -19.33 1.11 7.26
C GLU A 23 -18.67 -0.15 6.69
N ASP A 24 -17.57 0.04 5.97
CA ASP A 24 -16.78 -1.00 5.35
C ASP A 24 -15.28 -0.72 5.56
N GLN A 25 -14.50 -1.78 5.75
CA GLN A 25 -13.05 -1.72 5.85
C GLN A 25 -12.40 -2.40 4.66
N LEU A 26 -11.44 -1.73 4.02
CA LEU A 26 -10.56 -2.34 3.04
C LEU A 26 -9.27 -2.79 3.72
N ILE A 27 -9.09 -4.11 3.78
CA ILE A 27 -7.88 -4.75 4.30
C ILE A 27 -6.93 -4.93 3.13
N ILE A 28 -5.72 -4.43 3.29
CA ILE A 28 -4.67 -4.42 2.28
C ILE A 28 -3.44 -5.07 2.90
N HIS A 29 -3.00 -6.17 2.31
CA HIS A 29 -1.84 -6.90 2.78
C HIS A 29 -1.16 -7.60 1.60
N ASP A 30 0.14 -7.34 1.44
CA ASP A 30 0.96 -7.92 0.36
C ASP A 30 0.31 -7.68 -1.02
N GLY A 31 0.04 -8.76 -1.78
CA GLY A 31 -0.63 -8.73 -3.08
C GLY A 31 -2.15 -8.87 -2.99
N THR A 32 -2.77 -8.53 -1.85
CA THR A 32 -4.19 -8.82 -1.61
C THR A 32 -5.03 -7.64 -1.14
N LEU A 33 -6.32 -7.69 -1.51
CA LEU A 33 -7.38 -6.82 -1.00
C LEU A 33 -8.55 -7.67 -0.50
N GLN A 34 -9.15 -7.27 0.62
CA GLN A 34 -10.39 -7.88 1.12
C GLN A 34 -11.26 -6.83 1.80
N TRP A 35 -12.56 -6.82 1.48
CA TRP A 35 -13.53 -6.03 2.23
C TRP A 35 -14.01 -6.76 3.46
N HIS A 36 -14.06 -6.05 4.58
CA HIS A 36 -14.73 -6.40 5.81
C HIS A 36 -15.90 -5.44 6.02
N HIS A 37 -17.12 -5.95 5.88
CA HIS A 37 -18.33 -5.17 6.05
C HIS A 37 -18.76 -5.15 7.51
N LEU A 38 -19.20 -3.99 8.00
CA LEU A 38 -19.59 -3.78 9.39
C LEU A 38 -21.08 -3.39 9.52
N GLN A 39 -21.54 -2.41 8.74
CA GLN A 39 -22.89 -1.85 8.89
C GLN A 39 -23.49 -1.28 7.61
N ALA A 40 -24.83 -1.33 7.49
CA ALA A 40 -25.62 -1.01 6.30
C ALA A 40 -25.45 -2.06 5.21
N ALA A 41 -25.33 -1.69 3.92
CA ALA A 41 -25.12 -2.66 2.84
C ALA A 41 -23.63 -2.78 2.55
N ALA A 42 -23.17 -4.01 2.34
CA ALA A 42 -21.79 -4.26 1.93
C ALA A 42 -21.45 -3.51 0.64
N VAL A 43 -20.17 -3.14 0.50
CA VAL A 43 -19.67 -2.43 -0.68
C VAL A 43 -20.20 -3.02 -2.00
N GLY A 44 -20.79 -2.15 -2.81
CA GLY A 44 -21.37 -2.48 -4.10
C GLY A 44 -22.70 -3.23 -4.07
N ARG A 45 -23.29 -3.51 -2.90
CA ARG A 45 -24.52 -4.32 -2.75
C ARG A 45 -25.81 -3.55 -2.50
N HIS A 46 -25.76 -2.26 -2.18
CA HIS A 46 -26.95 -1.45 -1.92
C HIS A 46 -28.01 -1.53 -3.05
N LEU A 47 -29.28 -1.67 -2.67
CA LEU A 47 -30.45 -1.91 -3.51
C LEU A 47 -30.37 -3.18 -4.36
N GLY A 48 -29.73 -4.23 -3.83
CA GLY A 48 -29.53 -5.51 -4.50
C GLY A 48 -28.56 -5.43 -5.69
N ALA A 49 -27.72 -4.40 -5.73
CA ALA A 49 -26.69 -4.24 -6.75
C ALA A 49 -25.54 -5.26 -6.58
N ASN A 50 -24.64 -5.30 -7.55
CA ASN A 50 -23.39 -6.05 -7.47
C ASN A 50 -22.29 -5.28 -8.23
N LYS A 51 -21.90 -4.13 -7.68
CA LYS A 51 -20.93 -3.21 -8.33
C LYS A 51 -19.49 -3.62 -8.02
N PRO A 52 -18.56 -3.46 -8.97
CA PRO A 52 -17.15 -3.74 -8.72
C PRO A 52 -16.46 -2.63 -7.92
N THR A 53 -15.43 -3.00 -7.18
CA THR A 53 -14.30 -2.13 -6.84
C THR A 53 -13.41 -1.97 -8.07
N ILE A 54 -13.01 -0.75 -8.38
CA ILE A 54 -12.08 -0.42 -9.47
C ILE A 54 -10.72 -0.12 -8.84
N ILE A 55 -9.68 -0.79 -9.33
CA ILE A 55 -8.33 -0.77 -8.77
C ILE A 55 -7.35 -0.36 -9.88
N SER A 56 -6.53 0.65 -9.60
CA SER A 56 -5.34 0.95 -10.40
C SER A 56 -4.13 1.04 -9.49
N THR A 57 -2.95 0.71 -10.00
CA THR A 57 -1.71 0.76 -9.23
C THR A 57 -0.55 1.27 -10.05
N SER A 58 0.43 1.86 -9.37
CA SER A 58 1.72 2.21 -9.97
C SER A 58 2.87 1.95 -9.02
N LEU A 59 4.05 1.69 -9.59
CA LEU A 59 5.33 1.59 -8.90
C LEU A 59 6.24 2.64 -9.50
N ASN A 60 6.76 3.56 -8.69
CA ASN A 60 7.66 4.62 -9.14
C ASN A 60 7.11 5.40 -10.35
N CYS A 61 5.81 5.71 -10.29
CA CYS A 61 5.03 6.37 -11.36
C CYS A 61 4.81 5.53 -12.63
N GLU A 62 5.24 4.28 -12.68
CA GLU A 62 4.93 3.35 -13.77
C GLU A 62 3.69 2.52 -13.45
N THR A 63 2.66 2.60 -14.31
CA THR A 63 1.42 1.85 -14.17
C THR A 63 1.68 0.35 -14.13
N GLN A 64 1.17 -0.33 -13.11
CA GLN A 64 1.22 -1.79 -12.97
C GLN A 64 -0.17 -2.42 -13.20
N MET A 65 -1.23 -1.74 -12.76
CA MET A 65 -2.62 -2.10 -13.06
C MET A 65 -3.38 -0.85 -13.50
N ASP A 66 -4.22 -1.01 -14.52
CA ASP A 66 -5.10 0.06 -15.00
C ASP A 66 -6.57 -0.38 -14.94
N SER A 67 -7.31 0.21 -14.01
CA SER A 67 -8.77 0.14 -13.94
C SER A 67 -9.32 -1.30 -13.87
N VAL A 68 -8.62 -2.18 -13.16
CA VAL A 68 -9.04 -3.56 -12.93
C VAL A 68 -10.33 -3.57 -12.11
N LYS A 69 -11.32 -4.33 -12.57
CA LYS A 69 -12.62 -4.43 -11.91
C LYS A 69 -12.69 -5.74 -11.13
N TRP A 70 -12.75 -5.61 -9.81
CA TRP A 70 -12.99 -6.73 -8.92
C TRP A 70 -14.40 -6.62 -8.35
N THR A 71 -15.24 -7.64 -8.58
CA THR A 71 -16.57 -7.72 -7.95
C THR A 71 -16.48 -8.69 -6.78
N PRO A 72 -16.52 -8.22 -5.52
CA PRO A 72 -16.37 -9.11 -4.37
C PRO A 72 -17.54 -10.09 -4.30
N THR A 73 -17.21 -11.36 -4.04
CA THR A 73 -18.23 -12.35 -3.66
C THR A 73 -18.46 -12.25 -2.16
N TRP A 74 -19.72 -12.39 -1.75
CA TRP A 74 -20.16 -12.30 -0.35
C TRP A 74 -20.83 -13.62 0.05
N PRO A 75 -21.10 -13.86 1.35
CA PRO A 75 -21.75 -15.10 1.80
C PRO A 75 -23.11 -15.39 1.17
N GLU A 76 -23.82 -14.34 0.72
CA GLU A 76 -25.08 -14.45 0.00
C GLU A 76 -25.01 -13.74 -1.36
N GLU A 77 -25.62 -14.38 -2.36
CA GLU A 77 -25.72 -13.82 -3.71
C GLU A 77 -26.70 -12.64 -3.77
N PRO A 78 -26.54 -11.71 -4.74
CA PRO A 78 -27.54 -10.69 -4.99
C PRO A 78 -28.93 -11.33 -5.20
N PRO A 79 -30.02 -10.70 -4.70
CA PRO A 79 -30.10 -9.31 -4.27
C PRO A 79 -29.80 -9.09 -2.78
N ALA A 80 -29.21 -10.07 -2.07
CA ALA A 80 -28.82 -9.86 -0.68
C ALA A 80 -27.80 -8.72 -0.56
N GLU A 81 -28.08 -7.79 0.34
CA GLU A 81 -27.25 -6.60 0.59
C GLU A 81 -26.18 -6.82 1.65
N ILE A 82 -26.21 -7.97 2.32
CA ILE A 82 -25.31 -8.33 3.43
C ILE A 82 -25.42 -7.30 4.56
N ARG A 83 -26.60 -7.19 5.20
CA ARG A 83 -26.85 -6.22 6.29
C ARG A 83 -26.32 -6.68 7.66
N TYR A 84 -25.18 -7.37 7.67
CA TYR A 84 -24.54 -7.95 8.86
C TYR A 84 -23.03 -8.08 8.63
N GLU A 85 -22.25 -8.12 9.71
CA GLU A 85 -20.79 -8.24 9.64
C GLU A 85 -20.34 -9.45 8.81
N ALA A 86 -19.53 -9.21 7.78
CA ALA A 86 -19.09 -10.26 6.87
C ALA A 86 -17.78 -9.90 6.19
N TYR A 87 -17.04 -10.92 5.76
CA TYR A 87 -15.90 -10.76 4.88
C TYR A 87 -16.28 -11.12 3.45
N SER A 88 -15.78 -10.34 2.50
CA SER A 88 -15.82 -10.70 1.08
C SER A 88 -14.76 -11.75 0.71
N SER A 89 -14.84 -12.27 -0.51
CA SER A 89 -13.73 -12.97 -1.17
C SER A 89 -12.45 -12.13 -1.16
N VAL A 90 -11.27 -12.75 -1.29
CA VAL A 90 -10.00 -12.03 -1.44
C VAL A 90 -9.71 -11.77 -2.92
N PHE A 91 -9.29 -10.56 -3.25
CA PHE A 91 -8.61 -10.27 -4.52
C PHE A 91 -7.12 -10.49 -4.34
N SER A 92 -6.50 -11.40 -5.11
CA SER A 92 -5.11 -11.85 -4.91
C SER A 92 -4.19 -11.52 -6.09
N GLU A 93 -4.59 -10.59 -6.94
CA GLU A 93 -3.85 -10.17 -8.14
C GLU A 93 -3.34 -8.73 -8.03
N LEU A 94 -3.24 -8.18 -6.81
CA LEU A 94 -2.71 -6.84 -6.61
C LEU A 94 -1.22 -6.85 -6.98
N THR A 95 -0.86 -6.03 -7.95
CA THR A 95 0.52 -5.86 -8.41
C THR A 95 0.85 -4.37 -8.49
N PRO A 96 2.03 -3.90 -8.08
CA PRO A 96 3.13 -4.71 -7.52
C PRO A 96 2.77 -5.26 -6.13
N LEU A 97 3.50 -6.27 -5.66
CA LEU A 97 3.40 -6.66 -4.25
C LEU A 97 3.80 -5.48 -3.37
N LEU A 98 3.06 -5.26 -2.30
CA LEU A 98 3.34 -4.18 -1.36
C LEU A 98 4.58 -4.48 -0.51
N PRO A 99 5.23 -3.44 0.04
CA PRO A 99 6.41 -3.62 0.86
C PRO A 99 6.14 -4.52 2.08
N ASP A 100 7.01 -5.50 2.29
CA ASP A 100 7.06 -6.34 3.50
C ASP A 100 7.88 -5.69 4.62
N SER A 101 7.79 -4.36 4.71
CA SER A 101 8.57 -3.54 5.62
C SER A 101 7.77 -2.32 6.11
N ASN A 102 8.26 -1.68 7.18
CA ASN A 102 7.61 -0.48 7.71
C ASN A 102 7.67 0.63 6.66
N SER A 103 6.51 0.94 6.09
CA SER A 103 6.35 1.97 5.06
C SER A 103 5.62 3.18 5.63
N TYR A 104 5.89 4.36 5.08
CA TYR A 104 5.07 5.54 5.35
C TYR A 104 3.85 5.50 4.43
N VAL A 105 2.65 5.56 5.00
CA VAL A 105 1.39 5.56 4.24
C VAL A 105 0.81 6.96 4.23
N THR A 106 0.35 7.40 3.06
CA THR A 106 -0.46 8.60 2.89
C THR A 106 -1.76 8.22 2.21
N LEU A 107 -2.88 8.53 2.85
CA LEU A 107 -4.22 8.42 2.28
C LEU A 107 -4.67 9.79 1.78
N THR A 108 -4.98 9.87 0.49
CA THR A 108 -5.61 11.02 -0.14
C THR A 108 -7.06 10.68 -0.45
N ASP A 109 -7.98 11.32 0.25
CA ASP A 109 -9.40 11.28 -0.09
C ASP A 109 -9.67 12.22 -1.28
N ILE A 110 -10.00 11.63 -2.44
CA ILE A 110 -10.27 12.38 -3.67
C ILE A 110 -11.75 12.78 -3.72
N SER A 111 -12.63 11.87 -3.33
CA SER A 111 -14.07 12.10 -3.27
C SER A 111 -14.72 11.03 -2.38
N SER A 112 -15.11 11.43 -1.19
CA SER A 112 -16.00 10.70 -0.29
C SER A 112 -17.17 11.62 0.10
N ARG A 113 -18.24 11.05 0.66
CA ARG A 113 -19.33 11.83 1.24
C ARG A 113 -19.24 11.86 2.77
N GLY A 114 -18.93 10.72 3.37
CA GLY A 114 -18.69 10.54 4.79
C GLY A 114 -17.20 10.54 5.11
N THR A 115 -16.79 9.68 6.05
CA THR A 115 -15.41 9.64 6.54
C THR A 115 -14.61 8.56 5.81
N THR A 116 -13.35 8.84 5.51
CA THR A 116 -12.40 7.82 5.04
C THR A 116 -11.04 8.03 5.69
N VAL A 117 -10.60 7.06 6.50
CA VAL A 117 -9.40 7.19 7.34
C VAL A 117 -8.58 5.91 7.37
N ILE A 118 -7.28 6.03 7.67
CA ILE A 118 -6.46 4.86 8.01
C ILE A 118 -6.81 4.46 9.44
N SER A 119 -7.39 3.28 9.62
CA SER A 119 -7.70 2.72 10.95
C SER A 119 -6.59 1.82 11.48
N GLN A 120 -5.73 1.29 10.59
CA GLN A 120 -4.53 0.54 10.95
C GLN A 120 -3.39 0.80 9.96
N GLU A 121 -2.25 1.27 10.48
CA GLU A 121 -1.00 1.40 9.72
C GLU A 121 -0.26 0.05 9.60
N PRO A 122 0.44 -0.22 8.49
CA PRO A 122 1.22 -1.44 8.34
C PRO A 122 2.41 -1.46 9.30
N SER A 123 2.59 -2.57 10.00
CA SER A 123 3.70 -2.77 10.93
C SER A 123 4.08 -4.24 11.05
N ILE A 124 5.29 -4.52 11.53
CA ILE A 124 5.69 -5.91 11.84
C ILE A 124 4.73 -6.64 12.81
N SER A 125 3.97 -5.90 13.63
CA SER A 125 3.04 -6.50 14.60
C SER A 125 1.71 -6.96 14.02
N ASN A 126 1.38 -6.50 12.81
CA ASN A 126 0.16 -6.86 12.07
C ASN A 126 0.48 -7.43 10.68
N ASP A 127 1.66 -8.02 10.54
CA ASP A 127 2.18 -8.56 9.28
C ASP A 127 2.11 -7.54 8.13
N TYR A 128 2.39 -6.27 8.41
CA TYR A 128 2.34 -5.16 7.44
C TYR A 128 0.96 -4.96 6.80
N THR A 129 -0.11 -5.27 7.53
CA THR A 129 -1.49 -5.06 7.08
C THR A 129 -1.92 -3.61 7.27
N LEU A 130 -2.35 -2.97 6.19
CA LEU A 130 -3.01 -1.67 6.17
C LEU A 130 -4.55 -1.87 6.18
N ILE A 131 -5.26 -1.11 7.00
CA ILE A 131 -6.73 -1.07 6.99
C ILE A 131 -7.20 0.36 6.80
N ILE A 132 -8.08 0.55 5.81
CA ILE A 132 -8.76 1.81 5.54
C ILE A 132 -10.23 1.63 5.87
N ASP A 133 -10.73 2.55 6.68
CA ASP A 133 -12.11 2.60 7.14
C ASP A 133 -12.90 3.59 6.28
N PHE A 134 -14.03 3.14 5.76
CA PHE A 134 -14.99 3.94 5.00
C PHE A 134 -16.30 3.98 5.78
N ASP A 135 -16.74 5.17 6.17
CA ASP A 135 -17.98 5.36 6.93
C ASP A 135 -18.92 6.33 6.20
N ASP A 136 -20.00 5.78 5.65
CA ASP A 136 -21.10 6.50 4.98
C ASP A 136 -22.42 6.39 5.77
N ILE A 137 -22.39 5.98 7.05
CA ILE A 137 -23.60 5.61 7.82
C ILE A 137 -24.55 6.78 8.09
N ALA A 138 -24.01 8.00 8.16
CA ALA A 138 -24.79 9.21 8.40
C ALA A 138 -25.62 9.62 7.18
N GLU A 139 -25.34 9.01 6.03
CA GLU A 139 -25.85 9.42 4.75
C GLU A 139 -26.87 8.42 4.19
N SER A 140 -27.76 8.89 3.32
CA SER A 140 -28.77 8.03 2.72
C SER A 140 -28.28 7.47 1.38
N GLY A 141 -28.21 6.14 1.30
CA GLY A 141 -28.00 5.37 0.08
C GLY A 141 -26.58 5.44 -0.48
N SER A 142 -26.15 4.43 -1.23
CA SER A 142 -24.76 4.34 -1.68
C SER A 142 -24.23 5.47 -2.59
N ALA A 143 -22.96 5.84 -2.43
CA ALA A 143 -22.21 6.72 -3.33
C ALA A 143 -20.87 6.10 -3.79
N LEU A 144 -20.33 6.57 -4.91
CA LEU A 144 -19.01 6.16 -5.39
C LEU A 144 -17.94 6.95 -4.63
N TYR A 145 -17.16 6.25 -3.80
CA TYR A 145 -15.99 6.78 -3.12
C TYR A 145 -14.76 6.60 -4.00
N HIS A 146 -13.81 7.53 -3.90
CA HIS A 146 -12.55 7.51 -4.63
C HIS A 146 -11.42 7.95 -3.71
N VAL A 147 -10.47 7.07 -3.46
CA VAL A 147 -9.28 7.34 -2.66
C VAL A 147 -8.01 6.91 -3.37
N MET A 148 -6.90 7.54 -2.99
CA MET A 148 -5.56 7.16 -3.41
C MET A 148 -4.70 6.91 -2.18
N ILE A 149 -3.97 5.80 -2.20
CA ILE A 149 -3.06 5.37 -1.14
C ILE A 149 -1.67 5.42 -1.73
N GLN A 150 -0.76 6.12 -1.07
CA GLN A 150 0.65 6.13 -1.39
C GLN A 150 1.42 5.45 -0.26
N MET A 151 2.27 4.48 -0.59
CA MET A 151 3.19 3.85 0.35
C MET A 151 4.62 4.10 -0.10
N GLU A 152 5.46 4.54 0.83
CA GLU A 152 6.89 4.73 0.60
C GLU A 152 7.67 3.71 1.41
N SER A 153 8.32 2.78 0.71
CA SER A 153 9.24 1.83 1.33
C SER A 153 10.48 2.55 1.87
N PRO A 154 11.14 2.04 2.92
CA PRO A 154 12.43 2.57 3.31
C PRO A 154 13.43 2.37 2.16
N PRO A 155 14.42 3.27 1.97
CA PRO A 155 15.51 3.01 1.06
C PRO A 155 16.17 1.67 1.40
N PRO A 156 16.60 0.87 0.42
CA PRO A 156 17.22 -0.41 0.69
C PRO A 156 18.47 -0.23 1.57
N ASP A 157 18.62 -1.10 2.57
CA ASP A 157 19.81 -1.15 3.39
C ASP A 157 21.02 -1.51 2.52
N TYR A 158 22.01 -0.62 2.49
CA TYR A 158 23.27 -0.89 1.82
C TYR A 158 24.30 -1.45 2.79
N ILE A 159 24.60 -2.74 2.65
CA ILE A 159 25.77 -3.33 3.32
C ILE A 159 26.99 -3.17 2.41
N ILE A 160 27.93 -2.30 2.80
CA ILE A 160 29.25 -2.24 2.16
C ILE A 160 30.20 -3.17 2.92
N ASN A 161 30.54 -4.31 2.32
CA ASN A 161 31.55 -5.21 2.84
C ASN A 161 32.94 -4.76 2.37
N ILE A 162 33.80 -4.36 3.29
CA ILE A 162 35.13 -3.84 2.97
C ILE A 162 36.19 -4.77 3.55
N LYS A 163 37.09 -5.23 2.68
CA LYS A 163 38.33 -5.92 3.05
C LYS A 163 39.49 -5.14 2.48
N ALA A 164 40.42 -4.74 3.33
CA ALA A 164 41.62 -4.01 2.93
C ALA A 164 42.81 -4.50 3.75
N TYR A 165 43.99 -4.50 3.13
CA TYR A 165 45.26 -4.65 3.83
C TYR A 165 45.76 -3.25 4.17
N ILE A 166 45.88 -2.97 5.46
CA ILE A 166 46.24 -1.66 6.01
C ILE A 166 47.60 -1.79 6.67
N ASP A 167 48.60 -1.05 6.20
CA ASP A 167 50.00 -1.12 6.65
C ASP A 167 50.46 0.18 7.36
N GLY A 168 49.50 0.99 7.78
CA GLY A 168 49.77 2.25 8.46
C GLY A 168 48.50 2.92 8.94
N ARG A 169 48.50 4.25 8.92
CA ARG A 169 47.32 5.07 9.16
C ARG A 169 46.65 5.33 7.83
N ASP A 170 45.50 4.73 7.62
CA ASP A 170 44.68 4.92 6.42
C ASP A 170 43.30 5.46 6.82
N GLN A 171 42.73 6.25 5.93
CA GLN A 171 41.37 6.73 6.05
C GLN A 171 40.56 6.22 4.86
N LEU A 172 39.49 5.50 5.16
CA LEU A 172 38.44 5.23 4.20
C LEU A 172 37.50 6.43 4.17
N ILE A 173 37.27 6.99 2.99
CA ILE A 173 36.30 8.05 2.75
C ILE A 173 35.18 7.47 1.88
N ILE A 174 33.96 7.50 2.40
CA ILE A 174 32.74 7.12 1.68
C ILE A 174 31.93 8.39 1.50
N GLN A 175 31.82 8.87 0.27
CA GLN A 175 31.12 10.11 -0.03
C GLN A 175 30.63 10.12 -1.48
N ASP A 176 29.39 10.56 -1.71
CA ASP A 176 28.81 10.79 -3.05
C ASP A 176 28.92 9.57 -4.00
N GLY A 177 28.67 8.37 -3.49
CA GLY A 177 28.76 7.13 -4.25
C GLY A 177 30.19 6.71 -4.59
N THR A 178 31.19 7.37 -4.03
CA THR A 178 32.60 7.03 -4.19
C THR A 178 33.17 6.43 -2.91
N LEU A 179 34.12 5.53 -3.10
CA LEU A 179 34.93 4.93 -2.06
C LEU A 179 36.38 5.25 -2.37
N GLN A 180 37.05 5.93 -1.45
CA GLN A 180 38.45 6.33 -1.61
C GLN A 180 39.25 5.98 -0.36
N TRP A 181 40.46 5.50 -0.57
CA TRP A 181 41.45 5.32 0.49
C TRP A 181 42.43 6.48 0.46
N HIS A 182 42.65 7.09 1.62
CA HIS A 182 43.67 8.10 1.82
C HIS A 182 44.71 7.55 2.80
N HIS A 183 45.88 7.22 2.26
CA HIS A 183 47.01 6.78 3.08
C HIS A 183 47.66 8.00 3.75
N LEU A 184 47.66 8.03 5.07
CA LEU A 184 48.13 9.18 5.86
C LEU A 184 49.56 9.00 6.35
N LYS A 185 49.97 7.77 6.68
CA LYS A 185 51.32 7.48 7.19
C LYS A 185 51.63 5.97 7.19
N PHE A 186 52.82 5.58 6.72
CA PHE A 186 53.33 4.22 6.87
C PHE A 186 53.70 3.91 8.33
N ALA A 187 53.44 2.68 8.80
CA ALA A 187 54.13 2.15 9.97
C ALA A 187 55.56 1.79 9.55
N ALA A 188 56.55 2.37 10.23
CA ALA A 188 57.98 2.05 10.02
C ALA A 188 58.35 0.71 10.66
#